data_AF-A0A6M0GEH3-F1
#
_entry.id   AF-A0A6M0GEH3-F1
#
_cell.length_a   1.000
_cell.length_b   1.000
_cell.length_c   1.000
_cell.angle_alpha   90.00
_cell.angle_beta   90.00
_cell.angle_gamma   90.00
#
_symmetry.space_group_name_H-M   'P 1'
#
loop_
_entity.id
_entity.type
_entity.pdbx_description
1 polymer ?
#
loop_
_entity_poly.entity_id
_entity_poly.type
_entity_poly.pdbx_seq_one_letter_code
_entity_poly.pdbx_strand_id
1 'polypeptide(L)' 'MSNVDEIEAAIARLPKEAFWKLTDRLLERRETEWDVQLEADVEAGRLDALWEQAEKEIDAGETTDLDAFLDNKKLSD' A
#
# COMPACT_ATOMS: atom_id res chain seq x y z
N MET A 1 -19.35 22.44 -1.31
CA MET A 1 -18.23 21.59 -0.86
C MET A 1 -18.77 20.78 0.30
N SER A 2 -18.74 19.45 0.19
CA SER A 2 -18.94 18.61 1.36
C SER A 2 -17.59 18.43 2.03
N ASN A 3 -17.50 18.60 3.34
CA ASN A 3 -16.25 18.32 4.06
C ASN A 3 -16.11 16.80 4.27
N VAL A 4 -14.92 16.35 4.69
CA VAL A 4 -14.68 14.92 4.91
C VAL A 4 -15.64 14.36 5.98
N ASP A 5 -15.92 15.14 7.03
CA ASP A 5 -16.81 14.75 8.13
C ASP A 5 -18.25 14.43 7.66
N GLU A 6 -18.80 15.22 6.73
CA GLU A 6 -20.12 15.00 6.14
C GLU A 6 -20.17 13.72 5.29
N ILE A 7 -19.08 13.41 4.58
CA ILE A 7 -18.94 12.19 3.79
C ILE A 7 -18.86 10.99 4.72
N GLU A 8 -18.07 11.05 5.79
CA GLU A 8 -17.99 9.98 6.80
C GLU A 8 -19.35 9.72 7.47
N ALA A 9 -20.07 10.79 7.83
CA ALA A 9 -21.41 10.66 8.40
C ALA A 9 -22.41 10.03 7.41
N ALA A 10 -22.27 10.30 6.11
CA ALA A 10 -23.08 9.67 5.07
C ALA A 10 -22.72 8.18 4.90
N ILE A 11 -21.43 7.85 4.90
CA ILE A 11 -20.93 6.46 4.81
C ILE A 11 -21.43 5.63 6.00
N ALA A 12 -21.41 6.19 7.22
CA ALA A 12 -21.88 5.51 8.42
C ALA A 12 -23.37 5.11 8.38
N ARG A 13 -24.17 5.74 7.50
CA ARG A 13 -25.59 5.44 7.32
C ARG A 13 -25.86 4.42 6.21
N LEU A 14 -24.85 3.97 5.49
CA LEU A 14 -25.02 3.03 4.40
C LEU A 14 -25.39 1.62 4.90
N PRO A 15 -26.26 0.90 4.19
CA PRO A 15 -26.45 -0.52 4.44
C PRO A 15 -25.16 -1.27 4.11
N LYS A 16 -24.93 -2.40 4.81
CA LYS A 16 -23.69 -3.20 4.72
C LYS A 16 -23.22 -3.45 3.29
N GLU A 17 -24.11 -3.88 2.39
CA GLU A 17 -23.76 -4.17 1.00
C GLU A 17 -23.27 -2.92 0.24
N ALA A 18 -23.94 -1.78 0.43
CA ALA A 18 -23.53 -0.52 -0.19
C ALA A 18 -22.21 0.00 0.39
N PHE A 19 -21.97 -0.21 1.69
CA PHE A 19 -20.71 0.12 2.33
C PHE A 19 -19.53 -0.67 1.75
N TRP A 20 -19.68 -2.00 1.57
CA TRP A 20 -18.63 -2.83 0.97
C TRP A 20 -18.35 -2.40 -0.47
N LYS A 21 -19.39 -2.26 -1.29
CA LYS A 21 -19.26 -1.82 -2.68
C LYS A 21 -18.61 -0.43 -2.80
N LEU A 22 -18.90 0.47 -1.87
CA LEU A 22 -18.24 1.78 -1.83
C LEU A 22 -16.77 1.65 -1.47
N THR A 23 -16.45 0.86 -0.46
CA THR A 23 -15.08 0.63 0.00
C THR A 23 -14.21 0.05 -1.10
N ASP A 24 -14.69 -0.95 -1.84
CA ASP A 24 -13.96 -1.55 -2.96
C ASP A 24 -13.56 -0.49 -4.01
N ARG A 25 -14.49 0.40 -4.35
CA ARG A 25 -14.24 1.48 -5.33
C ARG A 25 -13.30 2.56 -4.77
N LEU A 26 -13.36 2.83 -3.47
CA LEU A 26 -12.46 3.80 -2.83
C LEU A 26 -11.03 3.24 -2.76
N LEU A 27 -10.87 1.94 -2.52
CA LEU A 27 -9.59 1.25 -2.55
C LEU A 27 -8.99 1.29 -3.95
N GLU A 28 -9.74 0.90 -4.99
CA GLU A 28 -9.29 0.95 -6.38
C GLU A 28 -8.82 2.36 -6.78
N ARG A 29 -9.58 3.40 -6.40
CA ARG A 29 -9.17 4.78 -6.63
C ARG A 29 -7.88 5.13 -5.89
N ARG A 30 -7.77 4.76 -4.62
CA ARG A 30 -6.58 5.03 -3.81
C ARG A 30 -5.35 4.34 -4.38
N GLU A 31 -5.49 3.10 -4.83
CA GLU A 31 -4.43 2.34 -5.50
C GLU A 31 -4.00 3.05 -6.78
N THR A 32 -4.94 3.50 -7.61
CA THR A 32 -4.62 4.25 -8.84
C THR A 32 -3.83 5.54 -8.55
N GLU A 33 -4.24 6.32 -7.55
CA GLU A 33 -3.51 7.55 -7.17
C GLU A 33 -2.13 7.24 -6.59
N TRP A 34 -2.02 6.10 -5.89
CA TRP A 34 -0.74 5.64 -5.35
C TRP A 34 0.21 5.20 -6.47
N ASP A 35 -0.28 4.51 -7.50
CA ASP A 35 0.51 4.14 -8.67
C ASP A 35 1.08 5.38 -9.37
N VAL A 36 0.24 6.39 -9.62
CA VAL A 36 0.69 7.66 -10.24
C VAL A 36 1.75 8.36 -9.39
N GLN A 37 1.57 8.38 -8.06
CA GLN A 37 2.56 8.97 -7.17
C GLN A 37 3.87 8.17 -7.18
N LEU A 38 3.78 6.84 -7.16
CA LEU A 38 4.94 5.97 -7.18
C LEU A 38 5.75 6.15 -8.47
N GLU A 39 5.09 6.21 -9.62
CA GLU A 39 5.73 6.51 -10.91
C GLU A 39 6.46 7.85 -10.87
N ALA A 40 5.81 8.90 -10.36
CA ALA A 40 6.43 10.22 -10.23
C ALA A 40 7.63 10.21 -9.24
N ASP A 41 7.55 9.42 -8.17
CA ASP A 41 8.64 9.26 -7.19
C ASP A 41 9.85 8.53 -7.81
N VAL A 42 9.59 7.50 -8.63
CA VAL A 42 10.61 6.78 -9.41
C VAL A 42 11.27 7.71 -10.43
N GLU A 43 10.48 8.44 -11.23
CA GLU A 43 11.02 9.39 -12.22
C GLU A 43 11.84 10.51 -11.57
N ALA A 44 11.46 10.94 -10.37
CA ALA A 44 12.19 11.94 -9.60
C ALA A 44 13.45 11.40 -8.90
N GLY A 45 13.75 10.10 -9.01
CA GLY A 45 14.89 9.45 -8.35
C GLY A 45 14.77 9.41 -6.83
N ARG A 46 13.57 9.60 -6.28
CA ARG A 46 13.36 9.62 -4.81
C ARG A 46 13.63 8.27 -4.16
N LEU A 47 13.53 7.19 -4.94
CA LEU A 47 13.73 5.82 -4.49
C LEU A 47 15.16 5.30 -4.75
N ASP A 48 16.00 6.04 -5.47
CA ASP A 48 17.34 5.60 -5.87
C ASP A 48 18.22 5.29 -4.66
N ALA A 49 18.17 6.13 -3.62
CA ALA A 49 18.94 5.91 -2.40
C ALA A 49 18.52 4.61 -1.66
N LEU A 50 17.22 4.29 -1.70
CA LEU A 50 16.71 3.04 -1.10
C LEU A 50 17.13 1.84 -1.95
N TRP A 51 17.15 1.98 -3.27
CA TRP A 51 17.63 0.96 -4.18
C TRP A 51 19.12 0.66 -3.98
N GLU A 52 19.97 1.69 -3.93
CA GLU A 52 21.41 1.54 -3.66
C GLU A 52 21.70 0.90 -2.30
N GLN A 53 20.87 1.19 -1.29
CA GLN A 53 20.99 0.54 0.01
C GLN A 53 20.64 -0.94 -0.09
N ALA A 54 19.53 -1.28 -0.75
CA ALA A 54 19.12 -2.66 -0.93
C ALA A 54 20.18 -3.48 -1.70
N GLU A 55 20.78 -2.92 -2.75
CA GLU A 55 21.88 -3.58 -3.48
C GLU A 55 23.08 -3.89 -2.56
N LYS A 56 23.47 -2.96 -1.68
CA LYS A 56 24.56 -3.19 -0.71
C LYS A 56 24.24 -4.29 0.28
N GLU A 57 23.00 -4.35 0.78
CA GLU A 57 22.56 -5.41 1.71
C GLU A 57 22.52 -6.77 1.01
N ILE A 58 22.11 -6.81 -0.26
CA ILE A 58 22.18 -8.02 -1.10
C ILE A 58 23.63 -8.47 -1.28
N ASP A 59 24.53 -7.57 -1.66
CA ASP A 59 25.95 -7.88 -1.86
C ASP A 59 26.65 -8.31 -0.55
N ALA A 60 26.21 -7.76 0.58
CA ALA A 60 26.69 -8.15 1.91
C ALA A 60 26.15 -9.51 2.38
N GLY A 61 25.20 -10.11 1.65
CA GLY A 61 24.54 -11.36 2.04
C GLY A 61 23.57 -11.20 3.21
N GLU A 62 23.09 -9.99 3.47
CA GLU A 62 22.11 -9.67 4.51
C GLU A 62 20.66 -9.94 4.07
N THR A 63 20.48 -10.71 3.01
CA THR A 63 19.18 -11.14 2.50
C THR A 63 18.72 -12.43 3.17
N THR A 64 17.43 -12.52 3.45
CA THR A 64 16.79 -13.80 3.80
C THR A 64 15.97 -14.29 2.62
N ASP A 65 15.99 -15.60 2.38
CA ASP A 65 15.14 -16.22 1.38
C ASP A 65 13.65 -15.96 1.68
N LEU A 66 12.87 -15.64 0.64
CA LEU A 66 11.47 -15.27 0.81
C LEU A 66 10.64 -16.43 1.36
N ASP A 67 10.86 -17.66 0.90
CA ASP A 67 10.12 -18.83 1.38
C ASP A 67 10.51 -19.12 2.83
N ALA A 68 11.80 -19.04 3.18
CA ALA A 68 12.26 -19.17 4.55
C ALA A 68 11.69 -18.09 5.49
N PHE A 69 11.58 -16.84 5.00
CA PHE A 69 10.96 -15.74 5.75
C PHE A 69 9.46 -15.98 5.95
N LEU A 70 8.73 -16.35 4.90
CA LEU A 70 7.29 -16.60 4.96
C LEU A 70 6.95 -17.84 5.79
N ASP A 71 7.80 -18.87 5.77
CA ASP A 71 7.65 -20.06 6.61
C ASP A 71 7.92 -19.76 8.09
N ASN A 72 8.92 -18.92 8.40
CA ASN A 72 9.20 -18.47 9.77
C ASN A 72 8.11 -17.50 10.28
N LYS A 73 7.50 -16.77 9.35
CA LYS A 73 6.36 -15.88 9.60
C LYS A 73 5.02 -16.56 9.35
N LYS A 74 4.95 -17.90 9.26
CA LYS A 74 3.69 -18.65 9.42
C LYS A 74 3.06 -18.07 10.67
N LEU A 75 2.02 -17.27 10.42
CA LEU A 75 1.18 -16.69 11.43
C LEU A 75 0.97 -17.80 12.45
N SER A 76 1.48 -17.56 13.66
CA SER A 76 1.05 -18.34 14.81
C SER A 76 -0.46 -18.24 14.79
N ASP A 77 -1.11 -19.28 14.25
CA ASP A 77 -2.46 -19.65 14.65
C ASP A 77 -2.47 -19.82 16.19
#